data_AF-E1IE13-F1
#
_entry.id   AF-E1IE13-F1
#
_cell.length_a   1.000
_cell.length_b   1.000
_cell.length_c   1.000
_cell.angle_alpha   90.00
_cell.angle_beta   90.00
_cell.angle_gamma   90.00
#
_symmetry.space_group_name_H-M   'P 1'
#
loop_
_entity.id
_entity.type
_entity.pdbx_description
1 polymer ?
#
loop_
_entity_poly.entity_id
_entity_poly.type
_entity_poly.pdbx_seq_one_letter_code
_entity_poly.pdbx_strand_id
1 'polypeptide(L)'
;MKIRQHPRMRDILVGDEVYSYQENLFARVADIFPSAVCVKIGILSLENHLEITLAPQLWRAADIENLSVCRYCGSRENIQTEIGTGIPFRVCTKCKPPEAPH
;
A
#
# COMPACT_ATOMS: atom_id res chain seq x y z
N MET A 1 8.08 19.62 -20.77
CA MET A 1 7.66 19.53 -19.36
C MET A 1 8.08 18.16 -18.81
N LYS A 2 8.98 18.09 -17.82
CA LYS A 2 9.37 16.80 -17.21
C LYS A 2 8.43 16.53 -16.04
N ILE A 3 7.57 15.51 -16.17
CA ILE A 3 6.74 15.04 -15.06
C ILE A 3 7.69 14.46 -14.01
N ARG A 4 7.70 15.03 -12.80
CA ARG A 4 8.50 14.52 -11.68
C ARG A 4 7.69 13.47 -10.95
N GLN A 5 8.27 12.29 -10.77
CA GLN A 5 7.66 11.24 -9.97
C GLN A 5 7.60 11.67 -8.50
N HIS A 6 6.46 11.42 -7.86
CA HIS A 6 6.28 11.69 -6.44
C HIS A 6 7.23 10.80 -5.62
N PRO A 7 7.92 11.30 -4.58
CA PRO A 7 8.94 10.54 -3.86
C PRO A 7 8.47 9.17 -3.34
N ARG A 8 7.22 9.09 -2.84
CA ARG A 8 6.62 7.84 -2.33
C ARG A 8 6.38 6.78 -3.40
N MET A 9 6.39 7.16 -4.68
CA MET A 9 6.17 6.22 -5.79
C MET A 9 7.44 5.46 -6.19
N ARG A 10 8.62 5.88 -5.70
CA ARG A 10 9.92 5.35 -6.13
C ARG A 10 10.03 3.84 -5.94
N ASP A 11 9.48 3.33 -4.84
CA ASP A 11 9.65 1.94 -4.43
C ASP A 11 8.37 1.11 -4.57
N ILE A 12 7.32 1.66 -5.20
CA ILE A 12 6.07 0.96 -5.47
C ILE A 12 6.18 0.17 -6.76
N LEU A 13 5.80 -1.11 -6.72
CA LEU A 13 5.75 -2.02 -7.86
C LEU A 13 4.34 -2.58 -8.07
N VAL A 14 4.05 -3.01 -9.29
CA VAL A 14 2.82 -3.77 -9.58
C VAL A 14 2.81 -5.04 -8.73
N GLY A 15 1.66 -5.34 -8.13
CA GLY A 15 1.48 -6.44 -7.19
C GLY A 15 1.76 -6.08 -5.72
N ASP A 16 2.35 -4.91 -5.44
CA ASP A 16 2.56 -4.44 -4.07
C ASP A 16 1.22 -4.27 -3.35
N GLU A 17 1.24 -4.57 -2.06
CA GLU A 17 0.15 -4.29 -1.14
C GLU A 17 0.24 -2.84 -0.70
N VAL A 18 -0.83 -2.09 -0.93
CA VAL A 18 -0.97 -0.69 -0.51
C VAL A 18 -2.19 -0.53 0.38
N TYR A 19 -2.10 0.39 1.33
CA TYR A 19 -3.22 0.81 2.16
C TYR A 19 -3.60 2.25 1.82
N SER A 20 -4.88 2.51 1.58
CA SER A 20 -5.43 3.86 1.41
C SER A 20 -5.91 4.40 2.74
N TYR A 21 -5.38 5.56 3.14
CA TYR A 21 -5.87 6.29 4.33
C TYR A 21 -7.27 6.83 4.14
N GLN A 22 -7.58 7.27 2.93
CA GLN A 22 -8.87 7.89 2.61
C GLN A 22 -9.99 6.85 2.63
N GLU A 23 -9.74 5.71 1.99
CA GLU A 23 -10.75 4.64 1.87
C GLU A 23 -10.71 3.66 3.05
N ASN A 24 -9.66 3.70 3.88
CA ASN A 24 -9.36 2.70 4.92
C ASN A 24 -9.32 1.26 4.38
N LEU A 25 -8.80 1.08 3.17
CA LEU A 25 -8.80 -0.21 2.45
C LEU A 25 -7.41 -0.63 2.02
N PHE A 26 -7.20 -1.95 2.00
CA PHE A 26 -6.02 -2.59 1.43
C PHE A 26 -6.32 -3.03 0.00
N ALA A 27 -5.35 -2.87 -0.89
CA ALA A 27 -5.45 -3.37 -2.24
C ALA A 27 -4.08 -3.72 -2.83
N ARG A 28 -4.10 -4.42 -3.96
CA ARG A 28 -2.88 -4.68 -4.74
C ARG A 28 -2.79 -3.73 -5.91
N VAL A 29 -1.59 -3.18 -6.11
CA VAL A 29 -1.28 -2.30 -7.24
C VAL A 29 -1.45 -3.08 -8.54
N ALA A 30 -2.33 -2.58 -9.40
CA ALA A 30 -2.55 -3.09 -10.75
C ALA A 30 -1.74 -2.32 -11.80
N ASP A 31 -1.53 -1.02 -11.61
CA ASP A 31 -0.73 -0.16 -12.49
C ASP A 31 -0.15 1.05 -11.73
N ILE A 32 0.89 1.68 -12.27
CA ILE A 32 1.64 2.76 -11.61
C ILE A 32 1.70 4.00 -12.50
N PHE A 33 1.41 5.14 -11.89
CA PHE A 33 1.51 6.47 -12.49
C PHE A 33 2.53 7.32 -11.72
N PRO A 34 3.00 8.45 -12.28
CA PRO A 34 4.01 9.29 -11.62
C PRO A 34 3.64 9.77 -10.20
N SER A 35 2.35 9.90 -9.89
CA SER A 35 1.85 10.40 -8.60
C SER A 35 0.65 9.62 -8.05
N ALA A 36 0.40 8.42 -8.55
CA ALA A 36 -0.74 7.59 -8.17
C ALA A 36 -0.51 6.12 -8.52
N VAL A 37 -1.30 5.23 -7.93
CA VAL A 37 -1.43 3.83 -8.32
C VAL A 37 -2.86 3.56 -8.78
N CYS A 38 -3.02 2.67 -9.74
CA CYS A 38 -4.31 2.03 -9.98
C CYS A 38 -4.37 0.72 -9.18
N VAL A 39 -5.48 0.49 -8.51
CA VAL A 39 -5.82 -0.74 -7.80
C VAL A 39 -7.14 -1.28 -8.31
N LYS A 40 -7.41 -2.57 -8.08
CA LYS A 40 -8.73 -3.17 -8.34
C LYS A 40 -9.38 -3.52 -7.02
N ILE A 41 -10.57 -2.99 -6.76
CA ILE A 41 -11.34 -3.19 -5.53
C ILE A 41 -12.57 -4.04 -5.86
N GLY A 42 -12.82 -5.07 -5.05
CA GLY A 42 -14.06 -5.83 -5.10
C GLY A 42 -15.17 -5.07 -4.39
N ILE A 43 -16.26 -4.80 -5.10
CA ILE A 43 -17.48 -4.20 -4.57
C ILE A 43 -18.52 -5.30 -4.53
N LEU A 44 -19.05 -5.59 -3.33
CA LEU A 44 -20.13 -6.54 -3.13
C LEU A 44 -21.47 -5.79 -3.17
N SER A 45 -22.32 -6.13 -4.13
CA SER A 45 -23.70 -5.65 -4.19
C SER A 45 -24.65 -6.69 -3.59
N LEU A 46 -25.65 -6.21 -2.84
CA LEU A 46 -26.71 -7.02 -2.24
C LEU A 46 -28.09 -6.72 -2.82
N GLU A 47 -28.19 -5.77 -3.77
CA GLU A 47 -29.48 -5.18 -4.14
C GLU A 47 -30.36 -6.11 -5.00
N ASN A 48 -29.79 -7.02 -5.80
CA ASN A 48 -30.54 -7.93 -6.67
C ASN A 48 -29.73 -9.19 -7.03
N HIS A 49 -29.35 -9.99 -6.03
CA HIS A 49 -28.37 -11.10 -6.06
C HIS A 49 -26.97 -10.70 -5.60
N LEU A 50 -26.28 -11.65 -4.96
CA LEU A 50 -24.92 -11.49 -4.47
C LEU A 50 -23.96 -11.40 -5.66
N GLU A 51 -23.57 -10.18 -6.04
CA GLU A 51 -22.66 -9.93 -7.15
C GLU A 51 -21.38 -9.25 -6.64
N ILE A 52 -20.23 -9.76 -7.08
CA ILE A 52 -18.94 -9.11 -6.85
C ILE A 52 -18.48 -8.46 -8.15
N THR A 53 -18.42 -7.13 -8.16
CA THR A 53 -17.84 -6.36 -9.27
C THR A 53 -16.44 -5.91 -8.92
N LEU A 54 -15.48 -6.08 -9.84
CA LEU A 54 -14.14 -5.50 -9.68
C LEU A 54 -14.10 -4.11 -10.32
N ALA A 55 -13.97 -3.07 -9.50
CA ALA A 55 -13.87 -1.69 -9.95
C ALA A 55 -12.41 -1.20 -9.88
N PRO A 56 -11.86 -0.65 -10.98
CA PRO A 56 -10.57 0.03 -10.91
C PRO A 56 -10.72 1.33 -10.13
N GLN A 57 -9.76 1.62 -9.26
CA GLN A 57 -9.66 2.89 -8.54
C GLN A 57 -8.27 3.47 -8.69
N LEU A 58 -8.20 4.80 -8.75
CA LEU A 58 -6.95 5.55 -8.79
C LEU A 58 -6.69 6.15 -7.41
N TRP A 59 -5.64 5.71 -6.74
CA TRP A 59 -5.24 6.21 -5.42
C TRP A 59 -3.99 7.07 -5.54
N ARG A 60 -4.02 8.27 -4.96
CA ARG A 60 -2.91 9.21 -5.05
C ARG A 60 -1.77 8.80 -4.13
N ALA A 61 -0.55 9.12 -4.53
CA ALA A 61 0.65 8.81 -3.75
C ALA A 61 0.65 9.41 -2.33
N ALA A 62 -0.03 10.54 -2.13
CA ALA A 62 -0.14 11.19 -0.82
C ALA A 62 -1.02 10.40 0.16
N ASP A 63 -2.00 9.67 -0.37
CA ASP A 63 -3.10 9.06 0.38
C ASP A 63 -2.90 7.55 0.61
N ILE A 64 -1.72 7.03 0.25
CA ILE A 64 -1.40 5.61 0.38
C ILE A 64 -0.12 5.35 1.20
N GLU A 65 -0.06 4.17 1.81
CA GLU A 65 1.15 3.56 2.37
C GLU A 65 1.50 2.29 1.58
N ASN A 66 2.77 2.12 1.21
CA ASN A 66 3.24 0.86 0.62
C ASN A 66 3.63 -0.10 1.74
N LEU A 67 2.93 -1.23 1.80
CA LEU A 67 3.14 -2.26 2.82
C LEU A 67 4.09 -3.36 2.35
N SER A 68 4.50 -3.36 1.09
CA SER A 68 5.46 -4.32 0.54
C SER A 68 6.92 -3.91 0.73
N VAL A 69 7.16 -2.71 1.28
CA VAL A 69 8.50 -2.17 1.53
C VAL A 69 8.63 -1.64 2.95
N CYS A 70 9.86 -1.62 3.46
CA CYS A 70 10.19 -0.95 4.70
C CYS A 70 10.01 0.56 4.55
N ARG A 71 9.23 1.17 5.44
CA ARG A 71 9.00 2.62 5.51
C ARG A 71 10.28 3.47 5.50
N TYR A 72 11.36 2.96 6.09
CA TYR A 72 12.59 3.74 6.32
C TYR A 72 13.66 3.54 5.26
N CYS A 73 13.83 2.33 4.73
CA CYS A 73 14.92 2.02 3.81
C CYS A 73 14.47 1.46 2.45
N GLY A 74 13.17 1.24 2.23
CA GLY A 74 12.65 0.66 0.98
C GLY A 74 12.93 -0.85 0.81
N SER A 75 13.60 -1.50 1.78
CA SER A 75 13.86 -2.94 1.74
C SER A 75 12.56 -3.73 1.68
N ARG A 76 12.55 -4.78 0.84
CA ARG A 76 11.44 -5.75 0.73
C ARG A 76 11.67 -6.99 1.61
N GLU A 77 12.87 -7.16 2.12
CA GLU A 77 13.26 -8.31 2.93
C GLU A 77 12.95 -8.12 4.41
N ASN A 78 12.54 -9.21 5.07
CA ASN A 78 12.32 -9.30 6.51
C ASN A 78 11.47 -8.15 7.07
N ILE A 79 10.43 -7.75 6.32
CA ILE A 79 9.50 -6.70 6.73
C ILE A 79 8.46 -7.24 7.71
N GLN A 80 8.16 -6.46 8.73
CA GLN A 80 7.20 -6.77 9.78
C GLN A 80 6.21 -5.62 9.90
N THR A 81 4.95 -5.94 10.20
CA THR A 81 3.91 -4.94 10.43
C THR A 81 4.10 -4.31 11.81
N GLU A 82 4.10 -2.99 11.86
CA GLU A 82 4.11 -2.24 13.11
C GLU A 82 2.69 -2.20 13.71
N ILE A 83 2.57 -2.64 14.96
CA ILE A 83 1.30 -2.71 15.70
C ILE A 83 1.23 -1.52 16.67
N GLY A 84 0.03 -1.01 16.93
CA GLY A 84 -0.21 -0.02 18.00
C GLY A 84 0.02 1.45 17.61
N THR A 85 0.35 1.72 16.34
CA THR A 85 0.62 3.09 15.84
C THR A 85 -0.61 3.78 15.26
N GLY A 86 -1.74 3.07 15.12
CA GLY A 86 -2.97 3.56 14.47
C GLY A 86 -2.90 3.67 12.94
N ILE A 87 -1.72 3.48 12.34
CA ILE A 87 -1.50 3.52 10.89
C ILE A 87 -0.70 2.26 10.49
N PRO A 88 -1.21 1.41 9.59
CA PRO A 88 -0.46 0.23 9.15
C PRO A 88 0.74 0.67 8.31
N PHE A 89 1.96 0.35 8.75
CA PHE A 89 3.16 0.41 7.93
C PHE A 89 4.08 -0.76 8.28
N ARG A 90 4.99 -1.11 7.37
CA ARG A 90 5.95 -2.19 7.58
C ARG A 90 7.38 -1.68 7.73
N VAL A 91 8.15 -2.35 8.59
CA VAL A 91 9.56 -2.03 8.87
C VAL A 91 10.40 -3.30 8.79
N CYS A 92 11.59 -3.23 8.21
CA CYS A 92 12.48 -4.39 8.17
C CYS A 92 13.26 -4.55 9.49
N THR A 93 13.70 -5.78 9.77
CA THR A 93 14.51 -6.10 10.97
C THR A 93 15.84 -5.34 11.06
N LYS A 94 16.35 -4.78 9.95
CA LYS A 94 17.54 -3.92 9.96
C LYS A 94 17.24 -2.52 10.52
N CYS A 95 16.08 -1.96 10.17
CA CYS A 95 15.68 -0.62 10.62
C CYS A 95 15.04 -0.64 12.01
N LYS A 96 14.41 -1.76 12.38
CA LYS A 96 13.91 -1.99 13.73
C LYS A 96 14.21 -3.45 14.10
N PRO A 97 15.33 -3.72 14.78
CA PRO A 97 15.64 -5.04 15.29
C PRO A 97 14.53 -5.52 16.24
N PRO A 98 14.23 -6.82 16.29
CA PRO A 98 13.32 -7.35 17.30
C PRO A 98 13.84 -7.01 18.70
N GLU A 99 12.95 -6.62 19.60
CA GLU A 99 13.30 -6.46 21.01
C GLU A 99 13.86 -7.79 21.53
N ALA A 100 15.00 -7.73 22.22
CA ALA A 100 15.61 -8.92 22.80
C ALA A 100 14.64 -9.54 23.82
N PRO A 101 14.47 -10.87 23.83
CA PRO A 101 13.66 -11.51 24.86
C PRO A 101 14.30 -11.23 26.22
N HIS A 102 13.51 -10.65 27.13
CA HIS A 102 13.85 -10.45 28.54
C HIS A 102 13.78 -11.77 29.32
#